data_AF-A0A832GF24-F1
#
_entry.id   AF-A0A832GF24-F1
#
_cell.length_a   1.000
_cell.length_b   1.000
_cell.length_c   1.000
_cell.angle_alpha   90.00
_cell.angle_beta   90.00
_cell.angle_gamma   90.00
#
_symmetry.space_group_name_H-M   'P 1'
#
loop_
_entity.id
_entity.type
_entity.pdbx_description
1 polymer ?
#
loop_
_entity_poly.entity_id
_entity_poly.type
_entity_poly.pdbx_seq_one_letter_code
_entity_poly.pdbx_strand_id
1 'polypeptide(L)'
;MALLAVMGDPGVDMGKLQPLIETSKKSMIRNMTEGFGDGGSFGEGDGTGSMSSHIVFLSALQAWRNAAGLDFVTPRPNSMWMAHKWFFLTSFDGQGQLNFFPKRGGYPHNIWARDGLSGGGYFSIGFGVSTPDQKAAMLWWYENSGLKAVDEKNGTPYDTPSPYPHHSVLSFVNWPVGMTPKNPGDVYPRHYMDNKAMLHNWRNRWQDRNDVIMTIHCRPVRGNMSVAGETKLSINAMGKTQTWGTITRGFTEVIGPQKDGSTILKTGDGSWLAIDFSGKSGADAMLVMTGPGAPAGTTVTTSDNTRFSFLFLSTGKAPEPQAQGAKVVVGQQTVALIGGKLVLGE
;
A
#
# COMPACT_ATOMS: atom_id res chain seq x y z
N MET A 1 -26.93 0.00 2.93
CA MET A 1 -27.35 -1.29 2.37
C MET A 1 -28.78 -1.63 2.74
N ALA A 2 -29.13 -1.78 4.04
CA ALA A 2 -30.51 -2.05 4.45
C ALA A 2 -31.54 -1.07 3.84
N LEU A 3 -31.24 0.23 3.87
CA LEU A 3 -32.10 1.26 3.26
C LEU A 3 -32.27 1.08 1.74
N LEU A 4 -31.21 0.64 1.04
CA LEU A 4 -31.26 0.41 -0.41
C LEU A 4 -32.01 -0.87 -0.76
N ALA A 5 -31.98 -1.87 0.13
CA ALA A 5 -32.60 -3.18 -0.11
C ALA A 5 -34.13 -3.11 -0.07
N VAL A 6 -34.70 -2.18 0.70
CA VAL A 6 -36.16 -2.00 0.82
C VAL A 6 -36.67 -0.76 0.07
N MET A 7 -35.78 -0.07 -0.64
CA MET A 7 -36.13 1.18 -1.33
C MET A 7 -37.11 0.89 -2.47
N GLY A 8 -38.33 1.45 -2.37
CA GLY A 8 -39.38 1.25 -3.37
C GLY A 8 -40.22 -0.02 -3.18
N ASP A 9 -39.98 -0.81 -2.13
CA ASP A 9 -40.78 -2.00 -1.84
C ASP A 9 -42.21 -1.63 -1.41
N PRO A 10 -43.23 -2.44 -1.75
CA PRO A 10 -44.59 -2.24 -1.29
C PRO A 10 -44.68 -2.14 0.25
N GLY A 11 -45.37 -1.11 0.74
CA GLY A 11 -45.56 -0.88 2.17
C GLY A 11 -44.43 -0.09 2.87
N VAL A 12 -43.37 0.27 2.15
CA VAL A 12 -42.31 1.12 2.69
C VAL A 12 -42.70 2.60 2.65
N ASP A 13 -42.61 3.26 3.80
CA ASP A 13 -42.82 4.71 3.93
C ASP A 13 -41.60 5.47 3.40
N MET A 14 -41.66 5.86 2.12
CA MET A 14 -40.60 6.62 1.47
C MET A 14 -40.38 8.01 2.08
N GLY A 15 -41.40 8.60 2.71
CA GLY A 15 -41.26 9.86 3.44
C GLY A 15 -40.30 9.74 4.63
N LYS A 16 -40.29 8.58 5.29
CA LYS A 16 -39.33 8.25 6.37
C LYS A 16 -37.99 7.73 5.85
N LEU A 17 -37.99 6.96 4.76
CA LEU A 17 -36.78 6.33 4.23
C LEU A 17 -35.86 7.33 3.52
N GLN A 18 -36.42 8.25 2.74
CA GLN A 18 -35.63 9.18 1.90
C GLN A 18 -34.62 10.03 2.70
N PRO A 19 -34.98 10.62 3.86
CA PRO A 19 -34.00 11.35 4.68
C PRO A 19 -32.83 10.49 5.17
N LEU A 20 -33.07 9.19 5.44
CA LEU A 20 -32.04 8.25 5.85
C LEU A 20 -31.11 7.88 4.69
N ILE A 21 -31.66 7.72 3.48
CA ILE A 21 -30.88 7.50 2.24
C ILE A 21 -29.96 8.70 2.00
N GLU A 22 -30.47 9.93 2.07
CA GLU A 22 -29.67 11.14 1.90
C GLU A 22 -28.58 11.29 2.97
N THR A 23 -28.90 10.95 4.22
CA THR A 23 -27.91 10.92 5.31
C THR A 23 -26.83 9.89 5.02
N SER A 24 -27.21 8.68 4.62
CA SER A 24 -26.27 7.61 4.28
C SER A 24 -25.37 8.01 3.11
N LYS A 25 -25.92 8.64 2.06
CA LYS A 25 -25.15 9.18 0.92
C LYS A 25 -24.08 10.18 1.37
N LYS A 26 -24.43 11.13 2.26
CA LYS A 26 -23.47 12.08 2.85
C LYS A 26 -22.40 11.38 3.67
N SER A 27 -22.78 10.38 4.48
CA SER A 27 -21.84 9.59 5.28
C SER A 27 -20.85 8.78 4.43
N MET A 28 -21.27 8.26 3.27
CA MET A 28 -20.35 7.59 2.34
C MET A 28 -19.24 8.55 1.91
N ILE A 29 -19.62 9.75 1.44
CA ILE A 29 -18.67 10.80 1.04
C ILE A 29 -17.73 11.15 2.18
N ARG A 30 -18.29 11.42 3.35
CA ARG A 30 -17.53 11.79 4.55
C ARG A 30 -16.49 10.75 4.90
N ASN A 31 -16.82 9.45 4.89
CA ASN A 31 -15.85 8.42 5.23
C ASN A 31 -14.70 8.35 4.22
N MET A 32 -14.98 8.55 2.92
CA MET A 32 -13.94 8.58 1.88
C MET A 32 -13.03 9.82 1.92
N THR A 33 -13.49 10.95 2.46
CA THR A 33 -12.73 12.22 2.47
C THR A 33 -12.13 12.56 3.83
N GLU A 34 -12.80 12.17 4.91
CA GLU A 34 -12.40 12.47 6.29
C GLU A 34 -11.85 11.24 7.01
N GLY A 35 -12.39 10.04 6.77
CA GLY A 35 -11.92 8.80 7.39
C GLY A 35 -10.65 8.27 6.74
N PHE A 36 -10.72 8.08 5.43
CA PHE A 36 -9.58 7.69 4.60
C PHE A 36 -8.86 8.90 4.01
N GLY A 37 -7.55 8.78 3.82
CA GLY A 37 -6.79 9.65 2.94
C GLY A 37 -6.82 9.16 1.48
N ASP A 38 -6.17 9.92 0.61
CA ASP A 38 -6.13 9.68 -0.83
C ASP A 38 -5.19 8.55 -1.29
N GLY A 39 -4.49 7.89 -0.36
CA GLY A 39 -3.71 6.67 -0.60
C GLY A 39 -4.16 5.51 0.27
N GLY A 40 -5.39 5.54 0.79
CA GLY A 40 -5.93 4.47 1.63
C GLY A 40 -5.34 4.44 3.05
N SER A 41 -4.64 5.50 3.48
CA SER A 41 -4.37 5.69 4.91
C SER A 41 -5.70 5.85 5.65
N PHE A 42 -5.79 5.31 6.86
CA PHE A 42 -6.98 5.46 7.69
C PHE A 42 -6.59 6.15 8.99
N GLY A 43 -7.41 7.11 9.45
CA GLY A 43 -7.10 7.97 10.59
C GLY A 43 -6.77 7.25 11.90
N GLU A 44 -7.17 5.98 12.01
CA GLU A 44 -7.01 5.15 13.21
C GLU A 44 -6.00 4.00 13.04
N GLY A 45 -5.36 3.87 11.88
CA GLY A 45 -4.36 2.84 11.61
C GLY A 45 -4.83 1.71 10.70
N ASP A 46 -3.94 0.75 10.48
CA ASP A 46 -4.11 -0.31 9.50
C ASP A 46 -5.12 -1.37 9.97
N GLY A 47 -5.11 -1.77 11.23
CA GLY A 47 -6.10 -2.71 11.74
C GLY A 47 -7.53 -2.16 11.69
N THR A 48 -7.72 -0.94 12.20
CA THR A 48 -9.02 -0.24 12.10
C THR A 48 -9.38 0.11 10.65
N GLY A 49 -8.39 0.40 9.80
CA GLY A 49 -8.61 0.64 8.36
C GLY A 49 -9.09 -0.61 7.63
N SER A 50 -8.54 -1.78 7.98
CA SER A 50 -9.03 -3.09 7.52
C SER A 50 -10.49 -3.29 7.92
N MET A 51 -10.82 -3.07 9.19
CA MET A 51 -12.19 -3.12 9.69
C MET A 51 -13.12 -2.17 8.92
N SER A 52 -12.75 -0.90 8.85
CA SER A 52 -13.55 0.16 8.22
C SER A 52 -13.85 -0.17 6.75
N SER A 53 -12.87 -0.69 6.02
CA SER A 53 -13.04 -1.07 4.61
C SER A 53 -13.79 -2.40 4.42
N HIS A 54 -13.35 -3.46 5.10
CA HIS A 54 -13.74 -4.85 4.82
C HIS A 54 -14.83 -5.43 5.73
N ILE A 55 -15.32 -4.73 6.75
CA ILE A 55 -16.55 -5.17 7.44
C ILE A 55 -17.77 -4.91 6.56
N VAL A 56 -17.89 -3.71 5.99
CA VAL A 56 -19.11 -3.33 5.25
C VAL A 56 -18.93 -2.22 4.24
N PHE A 57 -17.94 -1.33 4.39
CA PHE A 57 -17.91 -0.09 3.62
C PHE A 57 -17.72 -0.31 2.12
N LEU A 58 -16.78 -1.18 1.73
CA LEU A 58 -16.55 -1.50 0.33
C LEU A 58 -17.77 -2.21 -0.30
N SER A 59 -18.39 -3.15 0.42
CA SER A 59 -19.64 -3.79 0.00
C SER A 59 -20.79 -2.77 -0.14
N ALA A 60 -20.83 -1.75 0.72
CA ALA A 60 -21.80 -0.67 0.63
C ALA A 60 -21.57 0.20 -0.61
N LEU A 61 -20.33 0.49 -1.00
CA LEU A 61 -20.03 1.19 -2.26
C LEU A 61 -20.58 0.41 -3.46
N GLN A 62 -20.37 -0.92 -3.48
CA GLN A 62 -20.94 -1.80 -4.50
C GLN A 62 -22.47 -1.76 -4.50
N ALA A 63 -23.11 -1.83 -3.32
CA ALA A 63 -24.56 -1.77 -3.20
C ALA A 63 -25.14 -0.44 -3.72
N TRP A 64 -24.50 0.70 -3.42
CA TRP A 64 -24.92 1.99 -3.95
C TRP A 64 -24.84 2.06 -5.48
N ARG A 65 -23.76 1.54 -6.07
CA ARG A 65 -23.62 1.48 -7.52
C ARG A 65 -24.70 0.61 -8.15
N ASN A 66 -24.94 -0.58 -7.60
CA ASN A 66 -25.83 -1.56 -8.20
C ASN A 66 -27.31 -1.26 -7.97
N ALA A 67 -27.71 -0.85 -6.76
CA ALA A 67 -29.12 -0.66 -6.40
C ALA A 67 -29.62 0.77 -6.66
N ALA A 68 -28.75 1.78 -6.57
CA ALA A 68 -29.14 3.19 -6.70
C ALA A 68 -28.47 3.89 -7.90
N GLY A 69 -27.65 3.19 -8.69
CA GLY A 69 -26.93 3.77 -9.83
C GLY A 69 -25.89 4.82 -9.45
N LEU A 70 -25.50 4.90 -8.16
CA LEU A 70 -24.57 5.91 -7.66
C LEU A 70 -23.19 5.29 -7.42
N ASP A 71 -22.26 5.62 -8.31
CA ASP A 71 -20.88 5.20 -8.19
C ASP A 71 -20.03 6.23 -7.44
N PHE A 72 -19.52 5.81 -6.28
CA PHE A 72 -18.62 6.60 -5.46
C PHE A 72 -17.13 6.35 -5.76
N VAL A 73 -16.81 5.29 -6.51
CA VAL A 73 -15.44 4.84 -6.80
C VAL A 73 -14.86 5.61 -7.97
N THR A 74 -15.56 5.66 -9.12
CA THR A 74 -15.05 6.29 -10.35
C THR A 74 -14.71 7.79 -10.23
N PRO A 75 -15.40 8.64 -9.44
CA PRO A 75 -14.94 10.02 -9.23
C PRO A 75 -13.80 10.16 -8.21
N ARG A 76 -13.38 9.07 -7.54
CA ARG A 76 -12.42 9.07 -6.43
C ARG A 76 -11.36 8.00 -6.65
N PRO A 77 -10.29 8.30 -7.40
CA PRO A 77 -9.25 7.32 -7.76
C PRO A 77 -8.64 6.63 -6.53
N ASN A 78 -8.71 7.27 -5.36
CA ASN A 78 -8.12 6.81 -4.11
C ASN A 78 -8.91 5.72 -3.40
N SER A 79 -10.20 5.59 -3.72
CA SER A 79 -11.09 4.61 -3.08
C SER A 79 -10.59 3.17 -3.28
N MET A 80 -9.91 2.92 -4.40
CA MET A 80 -9.28 1.64 -4.70
C MET A 80 -8.22 1.26 -3.66
N TRP A 81 -7.46 2.21 -3.10
CA TRP A 81 -6.38 1.89 -2.15
C TRP A 81 -6.90 1.42 -0.79
N MET A 82 -8.18 1.62 -0.48
CA MET A 82 -8.84 0.97 0.67
C MET A 82 -8.85 -0.57 0.54
N ALA A 83 -8.92 -1.08 -0.69
CA ALA A 83 -8.83 -2.51 -1.01
C ALA A 83 -7.40 -2.93 -1.38
N HIS A 84 -6.68 -2.11 -2.15
CA HIS A 84 -5.44 -2.57 -2.78
C HIS A 84 -4.18 -2.46 -1.92
N LYS A 85 -4.16 -1.59 -0.89
CA LYS A 85 -2.95 -1.38 -0.09
C LYS A 85 -2.47 -2.66 0.62
N TRP A 86 -3.39 -3.57 0.95
CA TRP A 86 -3.08 -4.82 1.63
C TRP A 86 -2.19 -5.71 0.76
N PHE A 87 -2.47 -5.81 -0.53
CA PHE A 87 -1.66 -6.58 -1.48
C PHE A 87 -0.32 -5.89 -1.79
N PHE A 88 -0.29 -4.55 -1.73
CA PHE A 88 0.92 -3.77 -1.95
C PHE A 88 1.91 -3.90 -0.79
N LEU A 89 1.44 -3.80 0.46
CA LEU A 89 2.28 -3.74 1.66
C LEU A 89 2.57 -5.11 2.28
N THR A 90 2.14 -6.20 1.63
CA THR A 90 2.32 -7.57 2.13
C THR A 90 3.27 -8.36 1.25
N SER A 91 4.35 -8.87 1.84
CA SER A 91 5.14 -9.96 1.27
C SER A 91 4.53 -11.31 1.68
N PHE A 92 4.77 -12.37 0.91
CA PHE A 92 4.30 -13.72 1.20
C PHE A 92 5.38 -14.76 0.91
N ASP A 93 5.29 -15.94 1.50
CA ASP A 93 6.25 -17.03 1.27
C ASP A 93 5.86 -18.01 0.15
N GLY A 94 4.61 -17.93 -0.33
CA GLY A 94 4.05 -18.86 -1.30
C GLY A 94 3.45 -20.13 -0.68
N GLN A 95 3.47 -20.23 0.66
CA GLN A 95 2.86 -21.31 1.45
C GLN A 95 1.68 -20.78 2.29
N GLY A 96 1.20 -19.57 2.00
CA GLY A 96 0.10 -18.92 2.68
C GLY A 96 0.51 -18.05 3.87
N GLN A 97 1.80 -17.97 4.22
CA GLN A 97 2.23 -17.06 5.28
C GLN A 97 2.38 -15.64 4.72
N LEU A 98 1.71 -14.71 5.39
CA LEU A 98 1.68 -13.30 5.00
C LEU A 98 2.47 -12.46 6.00
N ASN A 99 3.16 -11.44 5.50
CA ASN A 99 3.90 -10.48 6.31
C ASN A 99 3.59 -9.04 5.86
N PHE A 100 2.72 -8.37 6.63
CA PHE A 100 2.40 -6.96 6.51
C PHE A 100 3.19 -6.18 7.55
N PHE A 101 4.03 -5.24 7.10
CA PHE A 101 4.87 -4.43 7.97
C PHE A 101 5.08 -3.00 7.42
N PRO A 102 5.08 -1.97 8.27
CA PRO A 102 4.74 -1.98 9.69
C PRO A 102 3.22 -2.03 9.89
N LYS A 103 2.78 -2.40 11.09
CA LYS A 103 1.36 -2.33 11.48
C LYS A 103 1.14 -1.06 12.30
N ARG A 104 0.35 -0.11 11.79
CA ARG A 104 0.15 1.19 12.44
C ARG A 104 -1.19 1.29 13.15
N GLY A 105 -1.23 2.03 14.25
CA GLY A 105 -2.46 2.38 14.98
C GLY A 105 -3.20 1.18 15.61
N GLY A 106 -4.53 1.23 15.59
CA GLY A 106 -5.42 0.33 16.30
C GLY A 106 -5.63 -1.04 15.66
N TYR A 107 -5.96 -2.01 16.52
CA TYR A 107 -6.40 -3.38 16.17
C TYR A 107 -5.56 -4.14 15.12
N PRO A 108 -4.22 -4.18 15.24
CA PRO A 108 -3.34 -4.78 14.22
C PRO A 108 -3.59 -6.27 13.93
N HIS A 109 -4.31 -6.97 14.80
CA HIS A 109 -4.73 -8.36 14.59
C HIS A 109 -5.75 -8.52 13.45
N ASN A 110 -6.48 -7.47 13.07
CA ASN A 110 -7.44 -7.51 11.96
C ASN A 110 -6.80 -7.46 10.57
N ILE A 111 -5.48 -7.26 10.50
CA ILE A 111 -4.75 -7.27 9.23
C ILE A 111 -4.52 -8.73 8.85
N TRP A 112 -5.11 -9.17 7.74
CA TRP A 112 -5.06 -10.55 7.25
C TRP A 112 -5.55 -11.59 8.26
N ALA A 113 -6.48 -11.22 9.16
CA ALA A 113 -7.07 -12.17 10.10
C ALA A 113 -7.74 -13.34 9.36
N ARG A 114 -8.41 -13.02 8.24
CA ARG A 114 -9.13 -13.99 7.38
C ARG A 114 -10.13 -14.84 8.17
N ASP A 115 -10.64 -14.30 9.26
CA ASP A 115 -11.62 -14.91 10.14
C ASP A 115 -12.46 -13.80 10.77
N GLY A 116 -13.60 -14.17 11.35
CA GLY A 116 -14.49 -13.23 12.01
C GLY A 116 -15.18 -12.26 11.05
N LEU A 117 -15.85 -11.26 11.64
CA LEU A 117 -16.49 -10.17 10.91
C LEU A 117 -15.46 -9.11 10.49
N SER A 118 -14.47 -8.92 11.34
CA SER A 118 -13.44 -7.88 11.23
C SER A 118 -12.16 -8.51 10.71
N GLY A 119 -11.65 -8.06 9.57
CA GLY A 119 -10.35 -8.52 9.04
C GLY A 119 -10.39 -9.75 8.13
N GLY A 120 -11.55 -10.07 7.55
CA GLY A 120 -11.69 -11.05 6.46
C GLY A 120 -12.16 -10.41 5.15
N GLY A 121 -12.37 -11.23 4.11
CA GLY A 121 -13.00 -10.79 2.86
C GLY A 121 -12.14 -9.92 1.94
N TYR A 122 -10.80 -9.95 2.09
CA TYR A 122 -9.88 -9.15 1.29
C TYR A 122 -10.05 -9.32 -0.22
N PHE A 123 -10.38 -10.52 -0.67
CA PHE A 123 -10.62 -10.82 -2.08
C PHE A 123 -12.11 -10.69 -2.38
N SER A 124 -12.97 -11.37 -1.61
CA SER A 124 -14.41 -11.43 -1.88
C SER A 124 -15.07 -10.06 -1.91
N ILE A 125 -14.67 -9.16 -1.02
CA ILE A 125 -15.12 -7.76 -0.97
C ILE A 125 -14.31 -6.90 -1.93
N GLY A 126 -12.98 -7.06 -1.93
CA GLY A 126 -12.08 -6.25 -2.74
C GLY A 126 -12.40 -6.30 -4.23
N PHE A 127 -12.69 -7.49 -4.77
CA PHE A 127 -13.08 -7.65 -6.17
C PHE A 127 -14.32 -6.81 -6.54
N GLY A 128 -15.27 -6.61 -5.62
CA GLY A 128 -16.51 -5.86 -5.90
C GLY A 128 -16.27 -4.39 -6.27
N VAL A 129 -15.13 -3.81 -5.88
CA VAL A 129 -14.80 -2.39 -6.08
C VAL A 129 -13.64 -2.15 -7.07
N SER A 130 -13.03 -3.21 -7.59
CA SER A 130 -11.84 -3.14 -8.44
C SER A 130 -12.17 -3.11 -9.94
N THR A 131 -11.28 -2.46 -10.73
CA THR A 131 -11.29 -2.54 -12.20
C THR A 131 -10.92 -3.95 -12.69
N PRO A 132 -11.19 -4.31 -13.96
CA PRO A 132 -10.81 -5.63 -14.49
C PRO A 132 -9.32 -5.98 -14.30
N ASP A 133 -8.41 -5.06 -14.60
CA ASP A 133 -6.97 -5.29 -14.42
C ASP A 133 -6.59 -5.49 -12.94
N GLN A 134 -7.21 -4.73 -12.04
CA GLN A 134 -6.99 -4.86 -10.60
C GLN A 134 -7.52 -6.19 -10.06
N LYS A 135 -8.66 -6.67 -10.56
CA LYS A 135 -9.17 -8.01 -10.26
C LYS A 135 -8.18 -9.07 -10.73
N ALA A 136 -7.64 -8.95 -11.93
CA ALA A 136 -6.64 -9.90 -12.44
C ALA A 136 -5.36 -9.91 -11.58
N ALA A 137 -4.92 -8.75 -11.09
CA ALA A 137 -3.79 -8.63 -10.16
C ALA A 137 -4.08 -9.25 -8.78
N MET A 138 -5.26 -9.00 -8.23
CA MET A 138 -5.70 -9.61 -6.96
C MET A 138 -5.82 -11.13 -7.09
N LEU A 139 -6.37 -11.62 -8.21
CA LEU A 139 -6.47 -13.05 -8.48
C LEU A 139 -5.08 -13.68 -8.57
N TRP A 140 -4.14 -13.05 -9.28
CA TRP A 140 -2.75 -13.52 -9.32
C TRP A 140 -2.16 -13.63 -7.91
N TRP A 141 -2.39 -12.63 -7.06
CA TRP A 141 -1.89 -12.64 -5.70
C TRP A 141 -2.50 -13.78 -4.88
N TYR A 142 -3.80 -14.04 -4.99
CA TYR A 142 -4.47 -15.16 -4.33
C TYR A 142 -3.83 -16.51 -4.71
N GLU A 143 -3.56 -16.70 -5.99
CA GLU A 143 -3.03 -17.94 -6.54
C GLU A 143 -1.54 -18.16 -6.23
N ASN A 144 -0.76 -17.07 -6.13
CA ASN A 144 0.70 -17.16 -5.94
C ASN A 144 1.14 -17.00 -4.48
N SER A 145 0.28 -16.46 -3.60
CA SER A 145 0.60 -16.31 -2.16
C SER A 145 0.60 -17.61 -1.38
N GLY A 146 0.04 -18.69 -1.94
CA GLY A 146 -0.23 -19.96 -1.27
C GLY A 146 -1.58 -19.99 -0.54
N LEU A 147 -2.31 -18.87 -0.46
CA LEU A 147 -3.63 -18.82 0.15
C LEU A 147 -4.65 -19.73 -0.54
N LYS A 148 -4.61 -19.83 -1.88
CA LYS A 148 -5.48 -20.76 -2.61
C LYS A 148 -5.34 -22.19 -2.10
N ALA A 149 -4.11 -22.68 -1.96
CA ALA A 149 -3.85 -24.03 -1.47
C ALA A 149 -4.31 -24.22 -0.01
N VAL A 150 -4.11 -23.21 0.84
CA VAL A 150 -4.59 -23.21 2.24
C VAL A 150 -6.12 -23.27 2.28
N ASP A 151 -6.79 -22.40 1.53
CA ASP A 151 -8.24 -22.32 1.47
C ASP A 151 -8.87 -23.61 0.92
N GLU A 152 -8.31 -24.18 -0.17
CA GLU A 152 -8.76 -25.45 -0.74
C GLU A 152 -8.62 -26.61 0.25
N LYS A 153 -7.46 -26.70 0.93
CA LYS A 153 -7.22 -27.72 1.97
C LYS A 153 -8.21 -27.63 3.12
N ASN A 154 -8.59 -26.41 3.50
CA ASN A 154 -9.51 -26.17 4.61
C ASN A 154 -10.99 -26.26 4.21
N GLY A 155 -11.31 -26.50 2.93
CA GLY A 155 -12.69 -26.52 2.45
C GLY A 155 -13.33 -25.13 2.41
N THR A 156 -12.52 -24.07 2.32
CA THR A 156 -12.95 -22.67 2.31
C THR A 156 -12.43 -21.92 1.07
N PRO A 157 -12.62 -22.46 -0.15
CA PRO A 157 -12.10 -21.87 -1.38
C PRO A 157 -12.69 -20.48 -1.62
N TYR A 158 -12.06 -19.69 -2.47
CA TYR A 158 -12.58 -18.39 -2.90
C TYR A 158 -12.74 -17.37 -1.76
N ASP A 159 -11.78 -17.34 -0.81
CA ASP A 159 -11.79 -16.39 0.30
C ASP A 159 -13.04 -16.49 1.19
N THR A 160 -13.48 -17.73 1.47
CA THR A 160 -14.57 -18.02 2.43
C THR A 160 -14.11 -18.63 3.78
N PRO A 161 -12.92 -18.34 4.35
CA PRO A 161 -12.51 -18.92 5.63
C PRO A 161 -13.29 -18.39 6.84
N SER A 162 -13.95 -17.24 6.71
CA SER A 162 -14.74 -16.64 7.79
C SER A 162 -16.09 -17.34 7.96
N PRO A 163 -16.58 -17.50 9.21
CA PRO A 163 -17.90 -18.07 9.49
C PRO A 163 -19.06 -17.14 9.11
N TYR A 164 -18.79 -15.89 8.72
CA TYR A 164 -19.85 -14.93 8.40
C TYR A 164 -20.34 -15.11 6.95
N PRO A 165 -21.64 -15.42 6.73
CA PRO A 165 -22.14 -15.90 5.44
C PRO A 165 -22.05 -14.88 4.31
N HIS A 166 -22.04 -13.58 4.63
CA HIS A 166 -21.93 -12.53 3.63
C HIS A 166 -20.60 -12.59 2.85
N HIS A 167 -19.50 -13.10 3.41
CA HIS A 167 -18.27 -13.30 2.66
C HIS A 167 -18.47 -14.32 1.54
N SER A 168 -19.13 -15.45 1.80
CA SER A 168 -19.43 -16.46 0.77
C SER A 168 -20.35 -15.92 -0.33
N VAL A 169 -21.36 -15.12 0.05
CA VAL A 169 -22.25 -14.46 -0.92
C VAL A 169 -21.47 -13.47 -1.78
N LEU A 170 -20.59 -12.66 -1.17
CA LEU A 170 -19.76 -11.70 -1.89
C LEU A 170 -18.73 -12.40 -2.77
N SER A 171 -18.14 -13.52 -2.33
CA SER A 171 -17.29 -14.36 -3.17
C SER A 171 -18.07 -14.84 -4.39
N PHE A 172 -19.25 -15.43 -4.19
CA PHE A 172 -20.08 -15.90 -5.30
C PHE A 172 -20.38 -14.80 -6.34
N VAL A 173 -20.69 -13.58 -5.88
CA VAL A 173 -21.03 -12.45 -6.77
C VAL A 173 -19.79 -11.83 -7.42
N ASN A 174 -18.69 -11.70 -6.68
CA ASN A 174 -17.55 -10.87 -7.08
C ASN A 174 -16.39 -11.67 -7.68
N TRP A 175 -16.33 -12.97 -7.46
CA TRP A 175 -15.19 -13.77 -7.90
C TRP A 175 -15.06 -13.75 -9.43
N PRO A 176 -13.88 -13.41 -9.98
CA PRO A 176 -13.70 -13.26 -11.42
C PRO A 176 -13.47 -14.62 -12.10
N VAL A 177 -14.50 -15.47 -12.14
CA VAL A 177 -14.41 -16.80 -12.77
C VAL A 177 -14.02 -16.69 -14.25
N GLY A 178 -13.04 -17.48 -14.67
CA GLY A 178 -12.52 -17.48 -16.05
C GLY A 178 -11.59 -16.31 -16.39
N MET A 179 -11.35 -15.39 -15.46
CA MET A 179 -10.37 -14.31 -15.66
C MET A 179 -8.94 -14.87 -15.62
N THR A 180 -8.10 -14.41 -16.54
CA THR A 180 -6.67 -14.72 -16.51
C THR A 180 -5.97 -13.85 -15.46
N PRO A 181 -5.24 -14.43 -14.49
CA PRO A 181 -4.47 -13.66 -13.52
C PRO A 181 -3.36 -12.84 -14.19
N LYS A 182 -3.08 -11.64 -13.68
CA LYS A 182 -2.03 -10.74 -14.19
C LYS A 182 -1.05 -10.40 -13.08
N ASN A 183 0.26 -10.35 -13.36
CA ASN A 183 1.23 -9.96 -12.33
C ASN A 183 0.89 -8.54 -11.83
N PRO A 184 0.81 -8.29 -10.51
CA PRO A 184 0.48 -6.97 -9.98
C PRO A 184 1.45 -5.87 -10.40
N GLY A 185 2.70 -6.21 -10.75
CA GLY A 185 3.69 -5.27 -11.29
C GLY A 185 3.34 -4.70 -12.68
N ASP A 186 2.40 -5.31 -13.40
CA ASP A 186 1.88 -4.82 -14.68
C ASP A 186 0.57 -4.04 -14.52
N VAL A 187 0.11 -3.82 -13.28
CA VAL A 187 -1.18 -3.20 -12.96
C VAL A 187 -1.02 -2.05 -11.98
N TYR A 188 -0.34 -2.30 -10.87
CA TYR A 188 -0.13 -1.29 -9.83
C TYR A 188 1.13 -0.47 -10.12
N PRO A 189 1.13 0.82 -9.74
CA PRO A 189 2.37 1.58 -9.72
C PRO A 189 3.33 0.94 -8.71
N ARG A 190 4.63 1.17 -8.86
CA ARG A 190 5.66 0.72 -7.90
C ARG A 190 5.91 1.72 -6.77
N HIS A 191 5.34 2.92 -6.89
CA HIS A 191 5.28 3.94 -5.85
C HIS A 191 3.89 4.57 -5.86
N TYR A 192 3.29 4.75 -4.69
CA TYR A 192 2.09 5.58 -4.55
C TYR A 192 2.12 6.32 -3.20
N MET A 193 1.27 7.34 -3.09
CA MET A 193 1.22 8.18 -1.90
C MET A 193 -0.20 8.47 -1.41
N ASP A 194 -0.28 8.83 -0.14
CA ASP A 194 -1.40 9.51 0.50
C ASP A 194 -0.93 10.90 0.93
N ASN A 195 -1.53 11.97 0.42
CA ASN A 195 -1.19 13.35 0.75
C ASN A 195 -1.59 13.73 2.18
N LYS A 196 -2.72 13.21 2.67
CA LYS A 196 -3.23 13.56 4.01
C LYS A 196 -2.28 13.07 5.09
N ALA A 197 -1.90 11.80 5.02
CA ALA A 197 -0.93 11.19 5.91
C ALA A 197 0.54 11.50 5.53
N MET A 198 0.77 12.04 4.33
CA MET A 198 2.10 12.01 3.69
C MET A 198 2.69 10.59 3.80
N LEU A 199 1.85 9.60 3.50
CA LEU A 199 2.24 8.20 3.43
C LEU A 199 2.88 7.98 2.07
N HIS A 200 4.09 7.46 2.03
CA HIS A 200 4.70 6.97 0.80
C HIS A 200 4.90 5.48 0.90
N ASN A 201 4.62 4.76 -0.18
CA ASN A 201 4.80 3.32 -0.26
C ASN A 201 5.52 2.96 -1.56
N TRP A 202 6.53 2.10 -1.47
CA TRP A 202 7.32 1.62 -2.59
C TRP A 202 7.36 0.09 -2.60
N ARG A 203 7.39 -0.48 -3.80
CA ARG A 203 7.59 -1.92 -3.99
C ARG A 203 8.30 -2.19 -5.31
N ASN A 204 9.34 -3.05 -5.28
CA ASN A 204 10.10 -3.35 -6.49
C ASN A 204 9.40 -4.40 -7.39
N ARG A 205 8.77 -5.42 -6.81
CA ARG A 205 8.11 -6.53 -7.53
C ARG A 205 7.08 -7.23 -6.65
N TRP A 206 6.31 -8.15 -7.25
CA TRP A 206 5.43 -9.09 -6.55
C TRP A 206 5.87 -10.50 -6.89
N GLN A 207 6.56 -11.15 -5.96
CA GLN A 207 7.09 -12.49 -6.19
C GLN A 207 7.06 -13.32 -4.91
N ASP A 208 7.75 -12.88 -3.84
CA ASP A 208 7.90 -13.66 -2.62
C ASP A 208 8.40 -12.82 -1.43
N ARG A 209 8.92 -13.48 -0.39
CA ARG A 209 9.47 -12.86 0.83
C ARG A 209 10.69 -11.97 0.57
N ASN A 210 11.33 -12.09 -0.59
CA ASN A 210 12.47 -11.30 -1.03
C ASN A 210 12.03 -10.07 -1.84
N ASP A 211 10.73 -9.76 -1.87
CA ASP A 211 10.28 -8.47 -2.36
C ASP A 211 10.81 -7.34 -1.46
N VAL A 212 11.13 -6.20 -2.06
CA VAL A 212 11.50 -4.98 -1.35
C VAL A 212 10.25 -4.11 -1.24
N ILE A 213 9.75 -3.94 -0.01
CA ILE A 213 8.60 -3.12 0.32
C ILE A 213 9.07 -2.05 1.31
N MET A 214 8.80 -0.79 1.00
CA MET A 214 9.17 0.33 1.85
C MET A 214 7.99 1.25 2.08
N THR A 215 7.89 1.82 3.27
CA THR A 215 6.80 2.73 3.59
C THR A 215 7.18 3.69 4.71
N ILE A 216 6.64 4.90 4.65
CA ILE A 216 6.75 5.88 5.74
C ILE A 216 5.49 6.73 5.82
N HIS A 217 4.98 6.91 7.04
CA HIS A 217 3.80 7.70 7.36
C HIS A 217 4.20 9.01 8.07
N CYS A 218 4.50 10.07 7.33
CA CYS A 218 5.20 11.23 7.90
C CYS A 218 4.32 12.16 8.76
N ARG A 219 3.02 12.29 8.46
CA ARG A 219 2.11 13.20 9.19
C ARG A 219 1.20 12.41 10.12
N PRO A 220 1.05 12.80 11.39
CA PRO A 220 0.11 12.13 12.28
C PRO A 220 -1.32 12.29 11.75
N VAL A 221 -2.11 11.23 11.87
CA VAL A 221 -3.56 11.25 11.59
C VAL A 221 -4.32 10.74 12.81
N ARG A 222 -5.57 11.19 12.96
CA ARG A 222 -6.40 10.86 14.12
C ARG A 222 -7.87 10.72 13.74
N GLY A 223 -8.49 9.64 14.25
CA GLY A 223 -9.92 9.47 14.43
C GLY A 223 -10.22 9.28 15.92
N ASN A 224 -10.91 8.19 16.29
CA ASN A 224 -11.03 7.78 17.68
C ASN A 224 -9.68 7.30 18.25
N MET A 225 -8.91 6.55 17.46
CA MET A 225 -7.48 6.27 17.68
C MET A 225 -6.59 7.16 16.81
N SER A 226 -5.27 7.01 16.94
CA SER A 226 -4.30 7.80 16.18
C SER A 226 -3.18 6.95 15.57
N VAL A 227 -2.58 7.50 14.52
CA VAL A 227 -1.33 7.03 13.94
C VAL A 227 -0.30 8.15 14.08
N ALA A 228 0.83 7.84 14.70
CA ALA A 228 1.92 8.78 14.84
C ALA A 228 2.61 9.04 13.49
N GLY A 229 3.21 10.23 13.36
CA GLY A 229 4.17 10.51 12.30
C GLY A 229 5.46 9.72 12.53
N GLU A 230 5.96 9.08 11.49
CA GLU A 230 7.22 8.34 11.47
C GLU A 230 8.37 9.25 11.02
N THR A 231 9.55 9.03 11.59
CA THR A 231 10.78 9.74 11.22
C THR A 231 11.82 8.82 10.60
N LYS A 232 11.53 7.53 10.41
CA LYS A 232 12.41 6.56 9.75
C LYS A 232 11.63 5.78 8.71
N LEU A 233 12.28 5.44 7.60
CA LEU A 233 11.67 4.61 6.56
C LEU A 233 11.55 3.18 7.08
N SER A 234 10.35 2.60 7.05
CA SER A 234 10.14 1.19 7.36
C SER A 234 10.39 0.36 6.10
N ILE A 235 11.15 -0.72 6.24
CA ILE A 235 11.61 -1.56 5.14
C ILE A 235 11.32 -3.02 5.49
N ASN A 236 10.66 -3.73 4.58
CA ASN A 236 10.56 -5.19 4.56
C ASN A 236 11.23 -5.69 3.28
N ALA A 237 12.33 -6.42 3.42
CA ALA A 237 13.11 -6.94 2.30
C ALA A 237 13.85 -8.21 2.71
N MET A 238 13.99 -9.17 1.79
CA MET A 238 14.78 -10.39 2.01
C MET A 238 14.32 -11.19 3.26
N GLY A 239 13.02 -11.21 3.52
CA GLY A 239 12.41 -11.84 4.69
C GLY A 239 12.74 -11.14 6.02
N LYS A 240 13.27 -9.91 6.00
CA LYS A 240 13.66 -9.14 7.18
C LYS A 240 13.02 -7.77 7.19
N THR A 241 12.70 -7.29 8.39
CA THR A 241 12.18 -5.94 8.62
C THR A 241 13.24 -5.07 9.28
N GLN A 242 13.38 -3.82 8.84
CA GLN A 242 14.27 -2.83 9.44
C GLN A 242 13.75 -1.41 9.26
N THR A 243 14.39 -0.44 9.91
CA THR A 243 14.15 0.99 9.64
C THR A 243 15.45 1.67 9.23
N TRP A 244 15.38 2.69 8.38
CA TRP A 244 16.58 3.35 7.85
C TRP A 244 16.37 4.85 7.57
N GLY A 245 17.45 5.61 7.73
CA GLY A 245 17.49 7.07 7.55
C GLY A 245 16.62 7.85 8.54
N THR A 246 16.78 9.17 8.55
CA THR A 246 15.93 10.08 9.32
C THR A 246 15.21 11.05 8.37
N ILE A 247 13.88 10.99 8.36
CA ILE A 247 12.99 11.86 7.59
C ILE A 247 12.40 12.90 8.54
N THR A 248 13.02 14.07 8.58
CA THR A 248 12.57 15.19 9.42
C THR A 248 11.54 16.05 8.67
N ARG A 249 10.39 16.30 9.30
CA ARG A 249 9.29 17.13 8.75
C ARG A 249 8.77 16.65 7.37
N GLY A 250 8.87 15.35 7.10
CA GLY A 250 8.36 14.75 5.86
C GLY A 250 9.12 15.17 4.61
N PHE A 251 8.47 15.10 3.44
CA PHE A 251 9.08 15.44 2.15
C PHE A 251 8.55 16.78 1.60
N THR A 252 9.46 17.56 1.04
CA THR A 252 9.19 18.89 0.44
C THR A 252 9.33 18.91 -1.07
N GLU A 253 10.03 17.94 -1.65
CA GLU A 253 10.19 17.74 -3.08
C GLU A 253 10.20 16.24 -3.38
N VAL A 254 9.58 15.85 -4.50
CA VAL A 254 9.53 14.47 -5.00
C VAL A 254 9.80 14.50 -6.50
N ILE A 255 10.79 13.73 -6.96
CA ILE A 255 11.19 13.59 -8.35
C ILE A 255 10.99 12.12 -8.74
N GLY A 256 10.20 11.89 -9.79
CA GLY A 256 9.71 10.56 -10.19
C GLY A 256 8.24 10.33 -9.78
N PRO A 257 7.79 9.07 -9.66
CA PRO A 257 8.56 7.84 -9.84
C PRO A 257 8.96 7.59 -11.30
N GLN A 258 10.11 6.95 -11.50
CA GLN A 258 10.46 6.32 -12.77
C GLN A 258 9.58 5.08 -13.00
N LYS A 259 9.60 4.51 -14.22
CA LYS A 259 8.81 3.31 -14.57
C LYS A 259 9.07 2.13 -13.64
N ASP A 260 10.31 1.98 -13.15
CA ASP A 260 10.72 0.93 -12.21
C ASP A 260 10.38 1.22 -10.74
N GLY A 261 9.82 2.40 -10.44
CA GLY A 261 9.47 2.86 -9.10
C GLY A 261 10.55 3.70 -8.41
N SER A 262 11.69 3.95 -9.06
CA SER A 262 12.76 4.75 -8.48
C SER A 262 12.32 6.20 -8.26
N THR A 263 12.69 6.77 -7.11
CA THR A 263 12.29 8.12 -6.69
C THR A 263 13.40 8.85 -5.96
N ILE A 264 13.49 10.16 -6.15
CA ILE A 264 14.37 11.05 -5.37
C ILE A 264 13.50 12.02 -4.60
N LEU A 265 13.76 12.19 -3.30
CA LEU A 265 12.95 12.98 -2.38
C LEU A 265 13.82 13.92 -1.55
N LYS A 266 13.33 15.14 -1.33
CA LYS A 266 13.94 16.09 -0.40
C LYS A 266 13.16 16.10 0.91
N THR A 267 13.82 15.88 2.03
CA THR A 267 13.20 15.97 3.36
C THR A 267 13.04 17.43 3.80
N GLY A 268 12.23 17.66 4.83
CA GLY A 268 12.03 18.99 5.39
C GLY A 268 13.26 19.57 6.08
N ASP A 269 14.24 18.78 6.51
CA ASP A 269 15.56 19.28 6.98
C ASP A 269 16.57 19.54 5.85
N GLY A 270 16.17 19.36 4.60
CA GLY A 270 17.01 19.59 3.42
C GLY A 270 17.87 18.41 3.00
N SER A 271 17.80 17.27 3.71
CA SER A 271 18.41 16.02 3.25
C SER A 271 17.78 15.53 1.95
N TRP A 272 18.53 14.77 1.18
CA TRP A 272 18.02 14.07 0.00
C TRP A 272 18.07 12.57 0.22
N LEU A 273 17.00 11.88 -0.17
CA LEU A 273 16.88 10.43 -0.21
C LEU A 273 16.61 10.02 -1.66
N ALA A 274 17.38 9.08 -2.20
CA ALA A 274 17.01 8.37 -3.42
C ALA A 274 16.76 6.90 -3.11
N ILE A 275 15.73 6.36 -3.75
CA ILE A 275 15.37 4.96 -3.80
C ILE A 275 15.52 4.54 -5.26
N ASP A 276 16.41 3.60 -5.52
CA ASP A 276 16.76 3.10 -6.85
C ASP A 276 16.38 1.61 -6.98
N PHE A 277 15.49 1.32 -7.93
CA PHE A 277 15.07 -0.02 -8.31
C PHE A 277 15.57 -0.42 -9.71
N SER A 278 16.49 0.34 -10.31
CA SER A 278 16.97 0.08 -11.66
C SER A 278 17.83 -1.18 -11.78
N GLY A 279 18.34 -1.70 -10.67
CA GLY A 279 19.28 -2.83 -10.64
C GLY A 279 20.69 -2.48 -11.10
N LYS A 280 20.95 -1.26 -11.59
CA LYS A 280 22.26 -0.84 -12.10
C LYS A 280 23.36 -0.85 -11.04
N SER A 281 22.98 -0.68 -9.77
CA SER A 281 23.93 -0.78 -8.64
C SER A 281 24.42 -2.22 -8.38
N GLY A 282 23.74 -3.22 -8.95
CA GLY A 282 23.94 -4.63 -8.62
C GLY A 282 23.10 -5.13 -7.43
N ALA A 283 22.29 -4.26 -6.80
CA ALA A 283 21.33 -4.64 -5.76
C ALA A 283 19.89 -4.62 -6.29
N ASP A 284 18.97 -5.38 -5.66
CA ASP A 284 17.53 -5.35 -6.00
C ASP A 284 16.90 -3.99 -5.65
N ALA A 285 17.45 -3.33 -4.63
CA ALA A 285 17.25 -1.91 -4.38
C ALA A 285 18.49 -1.28 -3.75
N MET A 286 18.76 -0.03 -4.14
CA MET A 286 19.74 0.84 -3.48
C MET A 286 19.02 2.05 -2.90
N LEU A 287 19.25 2.32 -1.62
CA LEU A 287 18.88 3.59 -1.00
C LEU A 287 20.14 4.39 -0.78
N VAL A 288 20.08 5.68 -1.08
CA VAL A 288 21.16 6.62 -0.78
C VAL A 288 20.60 7.89 -0.16
N MET A 289 21.25 8.36 0.90
CA MET A 289 20.86 9.57 1.62
C MET A 289 22.05 10.48 1.84
N THR A 290 21.85 11.78 1.69
CA THR A 290 22.83 12.83 1.99
C THR A 290 22.16 13.99 2.74
N GLY A 291 22.90 14.69 3.60
CA GLY A 291 22.38 15.73 4.49
C GLY A 291 22.16 15.27 5.94
N PRO A 292 21.55 16.11 6.81
CA PRO A 292 21.41 15.86 8.25
C PRO A 292 20.75 14.53 8.64
N GLY A 293 19.84 14.03 7.80
CA GLY A 293 19.11 12.79 8.04
C GLY A 293 19.84 11.52 7.60
N ALA A 294 21.01 11.64 6.96
CA ALA A 294 21.78 10.51 6.48
C ALA A 294 22.32 9.66 7.64
N PRO A 295 22.05 8.33 7.66
CA PRO A 295 22.44 7.48 8.79
C PRO A 295 23.94 7.15 8.79
N ALA A 296 24.44 6.61 9.90
CA ALA A 296 25.75 5.94 9.94
C ALA A 296 25.70 4.56 9.23
N GLY A 297 26.86 3.99 8.92
CA GLY A 297 26.98 2.68 8.24
C GLY A 297 27.85 2.78 6.99
N THR A 298 27.45 2.14 5.89
CA THR A 298 28.13 2.23 4.60
C THR A 298 28.06 3.66 4.08
N THR A 299 29.18 4.38 4.15
CA THR A 299 29.25 5.79 3.75
C THR A 299 30.43 6.04 2.83
N VAL A 300 30.25 6.95 1.88
CA VAL A 300 31.32 7.43 1.00
C VAL A 300 31.32 8.95 1.03
N THR A 301 32.50 9.54 1.15
CA THR A 301 32.71 10.99 1.04
C THR A 301 33.42 11.29 -0.26
N THR A 302 32.88 12.19 -1.05
CA THR A 302 33.44 12.63 -2.34
C THR A 302 34.46 13.76 -2.16
N SER A 303 35.17 14.14 -3.23
CA SER A 303 36.26 15.13 -3.18
C SER A 303 35.81 16.55 -2.80
N ASP A 304 34.52 16.84 -2.92
CA ASP A 304 33.85 18.08 -2.51
C ASP A 304 33.36 18.05 -1.05
N ASN A 305 33.76 17.03 -0.26
CA ASN A 305 33.31 16.76 1.10
C ASN A 305 31.81 16.43 1.24
N THR A 306 31.11 16.09 0.15
CA THR A 306 29.75 15.58 0.24
C THR A 306 29.76 14.15 0.77
N ARG A 307 29.03 13.89 1.84
CA ARG A 307 28.86 12.53 2.41
C ARG A 307 27.56 11.91 1.92
N PHE A 308 27.66 10.67 1.43
CA PHE A 308 26.54 9.81 1.05
C PHE A 308 26.51 8.58 1.95
N SER A 309 25.33 8.23 2.44
CA SER A 309 25.06 7.00 3.20
C SER A 309 24.23 6.05 2.36
N PHE A 310 24.61 4.78 2.31
CA PHE A 310 24.02 3.76 1.45
C PHE A 310 23.37 2.64 2.24
N LEU A 311 22.30 2.09 1.69
CA LEU A 311 21.74 0.80 2.06
C LEU A 311 21.45 -0.01 0.80
N PHE A 312 21.96 -1.23 0.74
CA PHE A 312 21.73 -2.16 -0.36
C PHE A 312 20.84 -3.30 0.10
N LEU A 313 19.79 -3.57 -0.66
CA LEU A 313 18.83 -4.64 -0.39
C LEU A 313 18.97 -5.67 -1.50
N SER A 314 19.55 -6.83 -1.18
CA SER A 314 19.66 -7.99 -2.07
C SER A 314 20.00 -9.25 -1.27
N THR A 315 19.81 -10.43 -1.85
CA THR A 315 20.30 -11.71 -1.31
C THR A 315 21.81 -11.92 -1.54
N GLY A 316 22.40 -11.20 -2.51
CA GLY A 316 23.81 -11.33 -2.88
C GLY A 316 24.76 -10.49 -2.04
N LYS A 317 26.06 -10.52 -2.39
CA LYS A 317 27.06 -9.63 -1.81
C LYS A 317 26.65 -8.18 -2.11
N ALA A 318 26.61 -7.32 -1.09
CA ALA A 318 26.35 -5.91 -1.26
C ALA A 318 27.42 -5.27 -2.18
N PRO A 319 27.02 -4.40 -3.13
CA PRO A 319 27.98 -3.69 -3.96
C PRO A 319 28.81 -2.71 -3.11
N GLU A 320 30.02 -2.42 -3.59
CA GLU A 320 30.96 -1.52 -2.91
C GLU A 320 30.92 -0.15 -3.57
N PRO A 321 30.37 0.89 -2.89
CA PRO A 321 30.34 2.24 -3.44
C PRO A 321 31.73 2.88 -3.39
N GLN A 322 32.12 3.57 -4.46
CA GLN A 322 33.45 4.18 -4.61
C GLN A 322 33.35 5.65 -5.02
N ALA A 323 34.07 6.54 -4.33
CA ALA A 323 34.18 7.94 -4.73
C ALA A 323 35.01 8.07 -6.02
N GLN A 324 34.50 8.83 -6.99
CA GLN A 324 35.20 9.24 -8.21
C GLN A 324 34.99 10.74 -8.41
N GLY A 325 35.91 11.55 -7.88
CA GLY A 325 35.75 13.01 -7.84
C GLY A 325 34.54 13.41 -6.99
N ALA A 326 33.66 14.23 -7.58
CA ALA A 326 32.44 14.73 -6.94
C ALA A 326 31.22 13.78 -7.03
N LYS A 327 31.41 12.56 -7.57
CA LYS A 327 30.35 11.54 -7.65
C LYS A 327 30.78 10.23 -6.98
N VAL A 328 29.79 9.40 -6.65
CA VAL A 328 29.98 8.02 -6.18
C VAL A 328 29.52 7.07 -7.28
N VAL A 329 30.32 6.07 -7.58
CA VAL A 329 29.99 4.99 -8.51
C VAL A 329 29.68 3.73 -7.71
N VAL A 330 28.58 3.06 -8.06
CA VAL A 330 28.15 1.79 -7.46
C VAL A 330 27.70 0.87 -8.60
N GLY A 331 28.48 -0.16 -8.91
CA GLY A 331 28.21 -0.98 -10.11
C GLY A 331 28.17 -0.12 -11.38
N GLN A 332 27.06 -0.14 -12.10
CA GLN A 332 26.78 0.68 -13.28
C GLN A 332 25.95 1.94 -12.95
N GLN A 333 25.63 2.17 -11.68
CA GLN A 333 24.90 3.35 -11.22
C GLN A 333 25.88 4.41 -10.72
N THR A 334 25.47 5.67 -10.84
CA THR A 334 26.20 6.80 -10.26
C THR A 334 25.28 7.63 -9.37
N VAL A 335 25.87 8.27 -8.37
CA VAL A 335 25.19 9.17 -7.43
C VAL A 335 26.00 10.45 -7.32
N ALA A 336 25.35 11.60 -7.46
CA ALA A 336 26.00 12.91 -7.32
C ALA A 336 25.05 13.94 -6.72
N LEU A 337 25.60 15.07 -6.28
CA LEU A 337 24.85 16.26 -5.90
C LEU A 337 25.12 17.37 -6.93
N ILE A 338 24.18 17.61 -7.84
CA ILE A 338 24.31 18.61 -8.92
C ILE A 338 23.38 19.77 -8.62
N GLY A 339 23.94 20.98 -8.51
CA GLY A 339 23.15 22.18 -8.16
C GLY A 339 22.41 22.05 -6.82
N GLY A 340 22.98 21.30 -5.87
CA GLY A 340 22.35 21.02 -4.57
C GLY A 340 21.20 20.01 -4.61
N LYS A 341 21.01 19.30 -5.74
CA LYS A 341 20.02 18.24 -5.89
C LYS A 341 20.69 16.88 -6.04
N LEU A 342 20.15 15.87 -5.37
CA LEU A 342 20.60 14.50 -5.54
C LEU A 342 20.16 13.99 -6.92
N VAL A 343 21.08 13.35 -7.64
CA VAL A 343 20.84 12.76 -8.97
C VAL A 343 21.38 11.34 -9.04
N LEU A 344 20.77 10.52 -9.89
CA LEU A 344 21.19 9.14 -10.19
C LEU A 344 21.44 8.98 -11.69
N GLY A 345 22.50 8.25 -12.07
CA GLY A 345 22.71 7.77 -13.45
C GLY A 345 23.41 8.74 -14.41
N GLU A 346 24.24 9.64 -13.88
CA GLU A 346 25.14 10.57 -14.61
C GLU A 346 26.55 10.03 -14.89
#